data_AF-A0A816KJH9-F1
#
_entry.id   AF-A0A816KJH9-F1
#
_cell.length_a   1.000
_cell.length_b   1.000
_cell.length_c   1.000
_cell.angle_alpha   90.00
_cell.angle_beta   90.00
_cell.angle_gamma   90.00
#
_symmetry.space_group_name_H-M   'P 1'
#
loop_
_entity.id
_entity.type
_entity.pdbx_description
1 polymer ?
#
loop_
_entity_poly.entity_id
_entity_poly.type
_entity_poly.pdbx_seq_one_letter_code
_entity_poly.pdbx_strand_id
1 'polypeptide(L)'
;MDNNRRVVIYFDQGGSYSDVGDEVRWKRKDRHISTLVFTMRSDEEVTYSQLVDRVCRKMKIDVASSKIQLSYFPFGMDDKRPCYIFDDEDVLGYLLEVKKNEWRTVLHVELIEYVSQYQSNEMFSRDEEIISDARANDDMVGLKELTTIPHIQEDENEKGDEVGTERDDMENL
;
A
#
# COMPACT_ATOMS: atom_id res chain seq x y z
N MET A 1 35.18 -28.55 -4.06
CA MET A 1 33.83 -28.82 -4.58
C MET A 1 32.98 -27.64 -4.19
N ASP A 2 32.24 -27.06 -5.13
CA ASP A 2 31.47 -25.85 -4.86
C ASP A 2 30.16 -26.25 -4.19
N ASN A 3 30.17 -26.22 -2.85
CA ASN A 3 29.04 -26.58 -2.02
C ASN A 3 28.01 -25.43 -2.03
N ASN A 4 27.27 -25.33 -3.13
CA ASN A 4 26.26 -24.30 -3.34
C ASN A 4 24.86 -24.85 -3.08
N ARG A 5 24.10 -24.22 -2.18
CA ARG A 5 22.68 -24.51 -1.98
C ARG A 5 21.82 -23.72 -2.99
N ARG A 6 20.64 -24.27 -3.30
CA ARG A 6 19.62 -23.59 -4.11
C ARG A 6 18.35 -23.43 -3.29
N VAL A 7 17.79 -22.24 -3.34
CA VAL A 7 16.51 -21.92 -2.69
C VAL A 7 15.52 -21.52 -3.79
N VAL A 8 14.38 -22.19 -3.82
CA VAL A 8 13.27 -21.90 -4.75
C VAL A 8 12.13 -21.30 -3.95
N ILE A 9 11.61 -20.16 -4.41
CA ILE A 9 10.49 -19.44 -3.82
C ILE A 9 9.43 -19.24 -4.90
N TYR A 10 8.20 -19.66 -4.61
CA TYR A 10 7.02 -19.33 -5.40
C TYR A 10 6.32 -18.14 -4.76
N PHE A 11 5.95 -17.13 -5.55
CA PHE A 11 5.27 -15.94 -5.04
C PHE A 11 4.08 -15.49 -5.90
N ASP A 12 3.10 -14.92 -5.22
CA ASP A 12 1.87 -14.33 -5.78
C ASP A 12 1.93 -12.81 -5.62
N GLN A 13 1.47 -12.05 -6.62
CA GLN A 13 1.84 -10.65 -6.80
C GLN A 13 0.63 -9.71 -6.87
N GLY A 14 0.70 -8.59 -6.13
CA GLY A 14 -0.27 -7.50 -6.19
C GLY A 14 -1.66 -7.86 -5.66
N GLY A 15 -1.83 -9.03 -5.03
CA GLY A 15 -3.01 -9.32 -4.22
C GLY A 15 -3.01 -8.51 -2.92
N SER A 16 -4.06 -8.73 -2.13
CA SER A 16 -4.16 -8.21 -0.76
C SER A 16 -4.77 -9.27 0.15
N TYR A 17 -4.70 -9.07 1.47
CA TYR A 17 -5.57 -9.80 2.38
C TYR A 17 -7.00 -9.25 2.36
N SER A 18 -7.96 -10.10 2.74
CA SER A 18 -9.37 -9.75 2.96
C SER A 18 -10.00 -10.72 3.95
N ASP A 19 -10.72 -10.18 4.93
CA ASP A 19 -11.47 -10.96 5.90
C ASP A 19 -12.78 -11.48 5.29
N VAL A 20 -13.09 -12.76 5.51
CA VAL A 20 -14.27 -13.44 4.95
C VAL A 20 -14.96 -14.23 6.05
N GLY A 21 -15.76 -13.52 6.86
CA GLY A 21 -16.16 -14.01 8.18
C GLY A 21 -14.94 -14.01 9.09
N ASP A 22 -14.79 -15.06 9.90
CA ASP A 22 -13.67 -15.21 10.85
C ASP A 22 -12.36 -15.68 10.19
N GLU A 23 -12.30 -15.78 8.85
CA GLU A 23 -11.10 -16.20 8.11
C GLU A 23 -10.42 -15.06 7.34
N VAL A 24 -9.14 -14.82 7.65
CA VAL A 24 -8.25 -14.02 6.80
C VAL A 24 -7.92 -14.82 5.52
N ARG A 25 -8.13 -14.23 4.34
CA ARG A 25 -7.85 -14.89 3.05
C ARG A 25 -7.03 -14.00 2.12
N TRP A 26 -6.08 -14.60 1.40
CA TRP A 26 -5.31 -13.91 0.36
C TRP A 26 -6.13 -13.82 -0.93
N LYS A 27 -6.43 -12.58 -1.34
CA LYS A 27 -7.21 -12.24 -2.53
C LYS A 27 -6.27 -11.92 -3.69
N ARG A 28 -6.11 -12.90 -4.59
CA ARG A 28 -5.26 -12.77 -5.79
C ARG A 28 -5.78 -11.69 -6.74
N LYS A 29 -4.86 -10.88 -7.28
CA LYS A 29 -5.10 -9.92 -8.38
C LYS A 29 -4.70 -10.51 -9.73
N ASP A 30 -3.63 -11.30 -9.76
CA ASP A 30 -3.14 -12.05 -10.93
C ASP A 30 -3.65 -13.51 -10.91
N ARG A 31 -3.53 -14.22 -12.04
CA ARG A 31 -3.66 -15.68 -12.14
C ARG A 31 -2.31 -16.41 -12.15
N HIS A 32 -1.21 -15.69 -12.31
CA HIS A 32 0.13 -16.25 -12.48
C HIS A 32 0.96 -16.18 -11.18
N ILE A 33 1.45 -17.35 -10.75
CA ILE A 33 2.47 -17.46 -9.70
C ILE A 33 3.86 -17.30 -10.33
N SER A 34 4.66 -16.40 -9.78
CA SER A 34 6.06 -16.22 -10.17
C SER A 34 7.00 -17.14 -9.38
N THR A 35 8.17 -17.42 -9.94
CA THR A 35 9.25 -18.17 -9.26
C THR A 35 10.53 -17.35 -9.19
N LEU A 36 11.16 -17.35 -8.02
CA LEU A 36 12.53 -16.92 -7.78
C LEU A 36 13.40 -18.14 -7.49
N VAL A 37 14.65 -18.08 -7.93
CA VAL A 37 15.68 -19.06 -7.60
C VAL A 37 16.93 -18.32 -7.16
N PHE A 38 17.39 -18.63 -5.95
CA PHE A 38 18.68 -18.19 -5.44
C PHE A 38 19.67 -19.36 -5.54
N THR A 39 20.90 -19.06 -5.90
CA THR A 39 22.04 -19.99 -5.84
C THR A 39 23.12 -19.26 -5.07
N MET A 40 23.51 -19.84 -3.93
CA MET A 40 24.34 -19.24 -2.89
C MET A 40 25.26 -20.33 -2.35
N ARG A 41 26.30 -19.98 -1.60
CA ARG A 41 27.10 -20.98 -0.87
C ARG A 41 26.26 -21.63 0.24
N SER A 42 26.60 -22.85 0.66
CA SER A 42 25.89 -23.52 1.76
C SER A 42 26.05 -22.81 3.13
N ASP A 43 27.01 -21.89 3.26
CA ASP A 43 27.23 -21.02 4.42
C ASP A 43 26.73 -19.56 4.22
N GLU A 44 25.98 -19.31 3.14
CA GLU A 44 25.41 -18.00 2.78
C GLU A 44 23.88 -18.05 2.86
N GLU A 45 23.25 -16.97 3.35
CA GLU A 45 21.81 -16.88 3.62
C GLU A 45 21.15 -15.79 2.75
N VAL A 46 19.83 -15.90 2.53
CA VAL A 46 19.08 -14.87 1.79
C VAL A 46 18.69 -13.77 2.76
N THR A 47 19.17 -12.56 2.51
CA THR A 47 18.71 -11.38 3.26
C THR A 47 17.34 -10.90 2.74
N TYR A 48 16.58 -10.22 3.58
CA TYR A 48 15.37 -9.48 3.23
C TYR A 48 15.61 -8.51 2.08
N SER A 49 16.74 -7.79 2.10
CA SER A 49 17.14 -6.91 1.02
C SER A 49 17.32 -7.65 -0.31
N GLN A 50 17.99 -8.80 -0.33
CA GLN A 50 18.10 -9.66 -1.53
C GLN A 50 16.74 -10.20 -2.00
N LEU A 51 15.83 -10.51 -1.08
CA LEU A 51 14.49 -11.02 -1.40
C LEU A 51 13.64 -9.92 -2.06
N VAL A 52 13.55 -8.74 -1.45
CA VAL A 52 12.85 -7.57 -1.99
C VAL A 52 13.40 -7.20 -3.37
N ASP A 53 14.73 -7.09 -3.52
CA ASP A 53 15.40 -6.79 -4.80
C ASP A 53 15.00 -7.75 -5.93
N ARG A 54 14.86 -9.04 -5.61
CA ARG A 54 14.50 -10.09 -6.58
C ARG A 54 13.01 -10.10 -6.90
N VAL A 55 12.16 -9.82 -5.91
CA VAL A 55 10.71 -9.66 -6.10
C VAL A 55 10.40 -8.44 -6.97
N CYS A 56 10.86 -7.25 -6.59
CA CYS A 56 10.60 -6.01 -7.32
C CYS A 56 11.11 -6.07 -8.77
N ARG A 57 12.32 -6.60 -8.98
CA ARG A 57 12.91 -6.80 -10.32
C ARG A 57 12.15 -7.81 -11.18
N LYS A 58 11.49 -8.80 -10.57
CA LYS A 58 10.60 -9.75 -11.27
C LYS A 58 9.26 -9.10 -11.63
N MET A 59 8.70 -8.29 -10.73
CA MET A 59 7.48 -7.49 -10.94
C MET A 59 7.69 -6.30 -11.88
N LYS A 60 8.95 -5.92 -12.16
CA LYS A 60 9.36 -4.72 -12.92
C LYS A 60 8.97 -3.39 -12.26
N ILE A 61 8.89 -3.38 -10.93
CA ILE A 61 8.71 -2.15 -10.12
C ILE A 61 10.07 -1.69 -9.59
N ASP A 62 10.21 -0.38 -9.39
CA ASP A 62 11.40 0.22 -8.78
C ASP A 62 11.28 0.19 -7.25
N VAL A 63 12.34 -0.28 -6.59
CA VAL A 63 12.44 -0.41 -5.12
C VAL A 63 12.48 0.97 -4.43
N ALA A 64 12.98 2.01 -5.10
CA ALA A 64 13.09 3.34 -4.51
C ALA A 64 11.75 4.11 -4.46
N SER A 65 10.83 3.82 -5.39
CA SER A 65 9.50 4.45 -5.49
C SER A 65 8.33 3.55 -5.05
N SER A 66 8.53 2.23 -4.94
CA SER A 66 7.49 1.26 -4.59
C SER A 66 7.81 0.50 -3.31
N LYS A 67 6.93 0.57 -2.30
CA LYS A 67 7.02 -0.27 -1.11
C LYS A 67 6.15 -1.51 -1.28
N ILE A 68 6.73 -2.68 -1.01
CA ILE A 68 6.00 -3.95 -0.93
C ILE A 68 5.90 -4.42 0.52
N GLN A 69 4.89 -5.26 0.80
CA GLN A 69 4.79 -6.04 2.02
C GLN A 69 4.94 -7.52 1.67
N LEU A 70 5.85 -8.19 2.36
CA LEU A 70 6.10 -9.62 2.23
C LEU A 70 5.40 -10.38 3.34
N SER A 71 4.76 -11.50 2.98
CA SER A 71 3.99 -12.32 3.93
C SER A 71 3.75 -13.72 3.39
N TYR A 72 3.29 -14.63 4.25
CA TYR A 72 2.88 -15.98 3.89
C TYR A 72 1.87 -16.53 4.91
N PHE A 73 1.19 -17.63 4.60
CA PHE A 73 0.47 -18.40 5.63
C PHE A 73 1.42 -19.45 6.23
N PRO A 74 1.68 -19.47 7.55
CA PRO A 74 2.44 -20.55 8.17
C PRO A 74 1.64 -21.86 8.15
N PHE A 75 2.34 -22.98 8.09
CA PHE A 75 1.77 -24.33 8.19
C PHE A 75 1.42 -24.73 9.62
N GLY A 76 1.98 -24.07 10.63
CA GLY A 76 1.85 -24.42 12.05
C GLY A 76 0.74 -23.70 12.82
N MET A 77 -0.12 -22.90 12.18
CA MET A 77 -1.18 -22.12 12.84
C MET A 77 -2.54 -22.38 12.18
N ASP A 78 -3.50 -22.87 12.97
CA ASP A 78 -4.86 -23.20 12.50
C ASP A 78 -5.72 -21.95 12.22
N ASP A 79 -5.37 -20.81 12.81
CA ASP A 79 -6.12 -19.54 12.70
C ASP A 79 -5.95 -18.80 11.36
N LYS A 80 -5.14 -19.35 10.45
CA LYS A 80 -4.88 -18.81 9.10
C LYS A 80 -4.36 -17.36 9.08
N ARG A 81 -3.83 -16.83 10.18
CA ARG A 81 -3.26 -15.48 10.17
C ARG A 81 -2.00 -15.42 9.30
N PRO A 82 -1.77 -14.32 8.57
CA PRO A 82 -0.55 -14.15 7.80
C PRO A 82 0.64 -13.89 8.73
N CYS A 83 1.72 -14.62 8.50
CA CYS A 83 3.04 -14.26 9.00
C CYS A 83 3.62 -13.22 8.03
N TYR A 84 4.01 -12.06 8.56
CA TYR A 84 4.67 -11.01 7.79
C TYR A 84 6.18 -11.16 7.90
N ILE A 85 6.90 -10.70 6.86
CA ILE A 85 8.36 -10.73 6.81
C ILE A 85 8.85 -9.28 6.77
N PHE A 86 9.64 -8.90 7.77
CA PHE A 86 10.19 -7.54 7.94
C PHE A 86 11.72 -7.49 7.89
N ASP A 87 12.42 -8.56 8.29
CA ASP A 87 13.88 -8.61 8.35
C ASP A 87 14.50 -9.96 7.91
N ASP A 88 15.81 -10.10 8.10
CA ASP A 88 16.60 -11.27 7.68
C ASP A 88 16.27 -12.54 8.50
N GLU A 89 15.86 -12.40 9.77
CA GLU A 89 15.47 -13.53 10.64
C GLU A 89 14.07 -14.03 10.24
N ASP A 90 13.13 -13.13 9.89
CA ASP A 90 11.84 -13.52 9.32
C ASP A 90 12.01 -14.27 7.98
N VAL A 91 12.97 -13.84 7.15
CA VAL A 91 13.32 -14.56 5.92
C VAL A 91 13.90 -15.94 6.24
N LEU A 92 14.81 -16.05 7.22
CA LEU A 92 15.36 -17.33 7.64
C LEU A 92 14.25 -18.26 8.19
N GLY A 93 13.34 -17.74 9.01
CA GLY A 93 12.17 -18.46 9.53
C GLY A 93 11.30 -19.01 8.40
N TYR A 94 10.90 -18.15 7.45
CA TYR A 94 10.20 -18.59 6.24
C TYR A 94 11.03 -19.63 5.48
N LEU A 95 12.35 -19.44 5.31
CA LEU A 95 13.21 -20.37 4.59
C LEU A 95 13.33 -21.75 5.25
N LEU A 96 13.28 -21.84 6.57
CA LEU A 96 13.26 -23.09 7.32
C LEU A 96 11.88 -23.77 7.33
N GLU A 97 10.79 -23.02 7.12
CA GLU A 97 9.41 -23.56 7.16
C GLU A 97 9.03 -24.34 5.88
N VAL A 98 9.57 -25.55 5.75
CA VAL A 98 9.29 -26.49 4.66
C VAL A 98 8.56 -27.75 5.14
N LYS A 99 7.61 -28.24 4.34
CA LYS A 99 6.98 -29.55 4.59
C LYS A 99 7.95 -30.70 4.34
N LYS A 100 7.57 -31.91 4.81
CA LYS A 100 8.32 -33.18 4.63
C LYS A 100 8.60 -33.60 3.18
N ASN A 101 8.05 -32.87 2.20
CA ASN A 101 8.25 -33.04 0.76
C ASN A 101 8.87 -31.77 0.11
N GLU A 102 9.59 -30.97 0.90
CA GLU A 102 10.25 -29.71 0.52
C GLU A 102 9.29 -28.60 0.04
N TRP A 103 7.97 -28.78 0.21
CA TRP A 103 6.99 -27.78 -0.19
C TRP A 103 6.94 -26.62 0.81
N ARG A 104 7.28 -25.45 0.28
CA ARG A 104 7.22 -24.11 0.88
C ARG A 104 5.87 -23.46 0.60
N THR A 105 5.35 -22.63 1.51
CA THR A 105 4.17 -21.81 1.23
C THR A 105 4.45 -20.70 0.22
N VAL A 106 3.44 -20.33 -0.56
CA VAL A 106 3.55 -19.22 -1.51
C VAL A 106 3.80 -17.93 -0.74
N LEU A 107 4.86 -17.21 -1.12
CA LEU A 107 5.12 -15.86 -0.65
C LEU A 107 4.07 -14.92 -1.26
N HIS A 108 3.32 -14.22 -0.45
CA HIS A 108 2.39 -13.19 -0.87
C HIS A 108 3.10 -11.83 -0.88
N VAL A 109 2.98 -11.13 -2.01
CA VAL A 109 3.58 -9.81 -2.23
C VAL A 109 2.48 -8.80 -2.48
N GLU A 110 2.19 -7.99 -1.47
CA GLU A 110 1.26 -6.87 -1.54
C GLU A 110 2.01 -5.58 -1.91
N LEU A 111 1.41 -4.72 -2.74
CA LEU A 111 1.98 -3.44 -3.14
C LEU A 111 1.32 -2.32 -2.32
N ILE A 112 2.10 -1.61 -1.51
CA ILE A 112 1.62 -0.51 -0.69
C ILE A 112 1.63 0.77 -1.53
N GLU A 113 0.46 1.16 -2.05
CA GLU A 113 0.29 2.42 -2.78
C GLU A 113 0.39 3.62 -1.82
N TYR A 114 1.42 4.44 -1.97
CA TYR A 114 1.52 5.74 -1.30
C TYR A 114 0.67 6.77 -2.04
N VAL A 115 -0.40 7.26 -1.40
CA VAL A 115 -1.20 8.37 -1.92
C VAL A 115 -0.40 9.68 -1.81
N SER A 116 0.21 10.08 -2.92
CA SER A 116 1.01 11.32 -3.03
C SER A 116 0.12 12.56 -3.12
N GLN A 117 -0.33 13.08 -1.97
CA GLN A 117 -1.20 14.27 -1.84
C GLN A 117 -0.54 15.62 -2.26
N TYR A 118 0.46 15.61 -3.15
CA TYR A 118 1.29 16.76 -3.50
C TYR A 118 1.48 16.99 -5.01
N GLN A 119 0.48 16.65 -5.83
CA GLN A 119 0.42 17.06 -7.25
C GLN A 119 -0.92 17.70 -7.61
N SER A 120 -1.25 18.80 -6.94
CA SER A 120 -2.40 19.67 -7.28
C SER A 120 -2.06 21.16 -7.22
N ASN A 121 -0.80 21.52 -7.52
CA ASN A 121 -0.40 22.90 -7.84
C ASN A 121 -0.15 23.01 -9.35
N GLU A 122 -1.22 22.94 -10.15
CA GLU A 122 -1.12 23.37 -11.55
C GLU A 122 -0.83 24.87 -11.59
N MET A 123 0.31 25.22 -12.17
CA MET A 123 0.69 26.62 -12.37
C MET A 123 -0.20 27.23 -13.45
N PHE A 124 -1.16 28.06 -13.04
CA PHE A 124 -1.89 28.95 -13.95
C PHE A 124 -0.94 30.04 -14.50
N SER A 125 -0.10 29.66 -15.46
CA SER A 125 0.69 30.57 -16.29
C SER A 125 0.23 30.41 -17.73
N ARG A 126 -0.51 31.40 -18.23
CA ARG A 126 -0.75 31.56 -19.66
C ARG A 126 -0.76 33.03 -20.00
N ASP A 127 0.39 33.49 -20.46
CA ASP A 127 0.66 34.87 -20.85
C ASP A 127 -0.12 35.20 -22.14
N GLU A 128 -1.02 36.17 -22.09
CA GLU A 128 -1.71 36.70 -23.27
C GLU A 128 -1.21 38.12 -23.59
N GLU A 129 -0.06 38.12 -24.27
CA GLU A 129 0.38 39.04 -25.33
C GLU A 129 0.25 40.57 -25.11
N ILE A 130 1.38 41.22 -24.82
CA ILE A 130 1.51 42.69 -24.89
C ILE A 130 1.55 43.12 -26.36
N ILE A 131 0.40 43.54 -26.92
CA ILE A 131 0.34 44.19 -28.24
C ILE A 131 0.39 45.71 -28.06
N SER A 132 1.51 46.31 -28.48
CA SER A 132 1.66 47.76 -28.60
C SER A 132 1.05 48.28 -29.92
N ASP A 133 0.29 49.37 -29.88
CA ASP A 133 0.78 50.69 -30.36
C ASP A 133 -0.20 51.83 -30.00
N ALA A 134 0.24 53.08 -30.10
CA ALA A 134 -0.50 54.26 -29.66
C ALA A 134 -1.37 54.92 -30.76
N ARG A 135 -2.69 55.03 -30.51
CA ARG A 135 -3.56 56.09 -31.06
C ARG A 135 -4.58 56.53 -30.01
N ALA A 136 -4.83 57.84 -29.93
CA ALA A 136 -5.81 58.42 -29.02
C ALA A 136 -7.20 58.51 -29.66
N ASN A 137 -8.25 58.40 -28.83
CA ASN A 137 -9.46 59.22 -28.95
C ASN A 137 -10.26 59.22 -27.63
N ASP A 138 -11.36 59.98 -27.63
CA ASP A 138 -12.02 60.56 -26.45
C ASP A 138 -13.23 59.74 -25.92
N ASP A 139 -13.79 60.24 -24.81
CA ASP A 139 -15.17 60.10 -24.30
C ASP A 139 -15.70 58.76 -23.70
N MET A 140 -16.24 58.89 -22.46
CA MET A 140 -17.40 58.18 -21.86
C MET A 140 -17.47 56.62 -21.82
N VAL A 141 -18.19 55.95 -20.89
CA VAL A 141 -19.22 56.35 -19.89
C VAL A 141 -19.19 55.45 -18.64
N GLY A 142 -19.59 55.99 -17.49
CA GLY A 142 -20.50 55.33 -16.51
C GLY A 142 -20.01 54.11 -15.69
N LEU A 143 -19.82 54.31 -14.38
CA LEU A 143 -19.76 53.21 -13.40
C LEU A 143 -21.13 52.54 -13.20
N LYS A 144 -21.19 51.21 -13.40
CA LYS A 144 -22.22 50.25 -12.93
C LYS A 144 -21.55 48.88 -12.79
N GLU A 145 -21.91 47.98 -11.87
CA GLU A 145 -22.73 48.04 -10.65
C GLU A 145 -22.26 46.88 -9.75
N LEU A 146 -22.03 47.09 -8.44
CA LEU A 146 -21.49 46.05 -7.55
C LEU A 146 -22.61 45.21 -6.90
N THR A 147 -22.88 44.03 -7.46
CA THR A 147 -23.77 42.96 -6.95
C THR A 147 -23.19 41.61 -7.38
N THR A 148 -23.26 40.49 -6.64
CA THR A 148 -23.70 40.20 -5.27
C THR A 148 -22.88 39.01 -4.73
N ILE A 149 -22.66 38.96 -3.40
CA ILE A 149 -21.91 37.88 -2.71
C ILE A 149 -22.85 36.72 -2.34
N PRO A 150 -22.46 35.45 -2.54
CA PRO A 150 -23.00 34.32 -1.79
C PRO A 150 -22.11 34.00 -0.56
N HIS A 151 -22.70 34.03 0.64
CA HIS A 151 -22.07 33.45 1.83
C HIS A 151 -21.88 31.94 1.66
N ILE A 152 -20.83 31.39 2.27
CA ILE A 152 -20.80 30.01 2.77
C ILE A 152 -20.65 30.11 4.29
N GLN A 153 -21.40 29.29 5.02
CA GLN A 153 -21.45 29.32 6.49
C GLN A 153 -20.42 28.36 7.08
N GLU A 154 -19.80 28.79 8.17
CA GLU A 154 -19.02 27.94 9.07
C GLU A 154 -19.98 27.44 10.17
N ASP A 155 -20.37 26.16 10.13
CA ASP A 155 -21.09 25.51 11.24
C ASP A 155 -20.07 24.76 12.13
N GLU A 156 -19.55 25.47 13.13
CA GLU A 156 -18.98 24.82 14.32
C GLU A 156 -20.12 24.20 15.14
N ASN A 157 -19.90 23.02 15.74
CA ASN A 157 -20.82 22.53 16.78
C ASN A 157 -20.13 21.59 17.78
N GLU A 158 -19.67 22.15 18.91
CA GLU A 158 -19.21 21.36 20.06
C GLU A 158 -20.37 21.00 21.01
N LYS A 159 -20.48 19.69 21.29
CA LYS A 159 -20.67 19.08 22.63
C LYS A 159 -21.84 19.51 23.53
N GLY A 160 -22.60 18.52 23.98
CA GLY A 160 -23.40 18.57 25.20
C GLY A 160 -23.47 17.19 25.87
N ASP A 161 -23.19 17.11 27.17
CA ASP A 161 -23.25 15.87 27.96
C ASP A 161 -24.46 15.88 28.92
N GLU A 162 -25.07 14.71 29.17
CA GLU A 162 -25.73 14.24 30.41
C GLU A 162 -26.53 12.95 30.06
N VAL A 163 -26.84 11.98 30.93
CA VAL A 163 -26.21 11.26 32.06
C VAL A 163 -27.33 10.38 32.66
N GLY A 164 -27.03 9.11 32.95
CA GLY A 164 -27.87 8.23 33.79
C GLY A 164 -28.88 7.32 33.04
N THR A 165 -29.37 6.21 33.61
CA THR A 165 -29.05 5.50 34.89
C THR A 165 -29.58 4.04 34.79
N GLU A 166 -28.97 3.11 35.55
CA GLU A 166 -29.41 1.74 35.97
C GLU A 166 -30.79 1.18 35.49
N ARG A 167 -31.02 -0.13 35.25
CA ARG A 167 -30.26 -1.38 35.52
C ARG A 167 -30.71 -2.49 34.50
N ASP A 168 -30.87 -3.80 34.70
CA ASP A 168 -30.84 -4.77 35.84
C ASP A 168 -30.47 -6.20 35.32
N ASP A 169 -30.22 -7.17 36.20
CA ASP A 169 -29.72 -8.53 35.86
C ASP A 169 -30.77 -9.51 35.28
N MET A 170 -30.33 -10.51 34.48
CA MET A 170 -30.91 -11.88 34.52
C MET A 170 -29.99 -12.97 33.91
N GLU A 171 -29.55 -13.91 34.75
CA GLU A 171 -29.02 -15.23 34.31
C GLU A 171 -30.15 -16.09 33.71
N ASN A 172 -29.85 -17.00 32.77
CA ASN A 172 -30.65 -18.23 32.57
C ASN A 172 -29.89 -19.29 31.71
N LEU A 173 -29.51 -20.39 32.38
CA LEU A 173 -29.15 -21.75 31.91
C LEU A 173 -28.36 -21.89 30.59
#